data_AF-A0A9D9H7L5-F1
#
_entry.id   AF-A0A9D9H7L5-F1
#
_cell.length_a   1.000
_cell.length_b   1.000
_cell.length_c   1.000
_cell.angle_alpha   90.00
_cell.angle_beta   90.00
_cell.angle_gamma   90.00
#
_symmetry.space_group_name_H-M   'P 1'
#
loop_
_entity.id
_entity.type
_entity.pdbx_description
1 polymer ?
#
loop_
_entity_poly.entity_id
_entity_poly.type
_entity_poly.pdbx_seq_one_letter_code
_entity_poly.pdbx_strand_id
1 'polypeptide(L)'
;LHIKKEEAAEMKSDFEAEVLSVLAFKQAEVDQALFDNAFGKDKVKDEADFKAKIKEMLAGQIAPESDYKFALDARKYIEDKVGNVEFADDMLKRWLKFNDTENKIESVDDEYAKMLPDLKWQLIKEQIVKAGNISIERKDVEEVAKKTTKMQFAQYGMMNVPEDLLQKYADDMLKDSKAARNMSERAIEDKIISYIKDNVTLDKKEISLDDFYKMFENK
;
A
#
# COMPACT_ATOMS: atom_id res chain seq x y z
N LEU A 1 -20.52 16.73 -20.50
CA LEU A 1 -21.03 18.07 -20.15
C LEU A 1 -19.93 19.10 -19.87
N HIS A 2 -18.68 18.72 -19.55
CA HIS A 2 -17.57 19.70 -19.37
C HIS A 2 -17.90 20.84 -18.37
N ILE A 3 -18.74 20.56 -17.37
CA ILE A 3 -19.09 21.48 -16.29
C ILE A 3 -18.53 20.95 -14.98
N LYS A 4 -18.34 21.85 -14.01
CA LYS A 4 -17.89 21.46 -12.67
C LYS A 4 -19.01 20.74 -11.92
N LYS A 5 -18.64 19.87 -10.98
CA LYS A 5 -19.59 19.00 -10.24
C LYS A 5 -20.62 19.82 -9.46
N GLU A 6 -20.22 20.99 -8.98
CA GLU A 6 -21.05 21.91 -8.20
C GLU A 6 -22.12 22.58 -9.09
N GLU A 7 -21.79 22.88 -10.34
CA GLU A 7 -22.69 23.52 -11.31
C GLU A 7 -23.70 22.53 -11.90
N ALA A 8 -23.35 21.23 -11.93
CA ALA A 8 -24.23 20.18 -12.43
C ALA A 8 -25.49 19.99 -11.55
N ALA A 9 -25.41 20.29 -10.26
CA ALA A 9 -26.52 20.11 -9.32
C ALA A 9 -27.63 21.18 -9.46
N GLU A 10 -27.30 22.36 -9.98
CA GLU A 10 -28.25 23.48 -10.16
C GLU A 10 -28.84 23.54 -11.57
N MET A 11 -28.41 22.63 -12.46
CA MET A 11 -28.77 22.65 -13.86
C MET A 11 -30.21 22.17 -14.09
N LYS A 12 -31.08 23.10 -14.48
CA LYS A 12 -32.51 22.86 -14.79
C LYS A 12 -32.75 22.78 -16.30
N SER A 13 -31.97 21.96 -17.00
CA SER A 13 -32.12 21.75 -18.44
C SER A 13 -32.76 20.39 -18.71
N ASP A 14 -33.53 20.31 -19.79
CA ASP A 14 -34.04 19.03 -20.29
C ASP A 14 -32.92 18.31 -21.05
N PHE A 15 -32.74 17.01 -20.75
CA PHE A 15 -31.78 16.15 -21.42
C PHE A 15 -32.53 15.19 -22.33
N GLU A 16 -32.12 15.16 -23.60
CA GLU A 16 -32.51 14.10 -24.51
C GLU A 16 -31.34 13.11 -24.61
N ALA A 17 -31.61 11.85 -24.31
CA ALA A 17 -30.65 10.77 -24.43
C ALA A 17 -31.23 9.69 -25.33
N GLU A 18 -30.55 9.40 -26.44
CA GLU A 18 -30.91 8.31 -27.32
C GLU A 18 -30.27 7.01 -26.81
N VAL A 19 -31.09 6.01 -26.51
CA VAL A 19 -30.59 4.68 -26.11
C VAL A 19 -30.13 3.95 -27.36
N LEU A 20 -28.82 4.00 -27.62
CA LEU A 20 -28.21 3.35 -28.78
C LEU A 20 -28.19 1.81 -28.67
N SER A 21 -28.05 1.27 -27.46
CA SER A 21 -28.09 -0.17 -27.23
C SER A 21 -28.44 -0.51 -25.78
N VAL A 22 -29.05 -1.67 -25.57
CA VAL A 22 -29.25 -2.27 -24.25
C VAL A 22 -28.41 -3.54 -24.21
N LEU A 23 -27.40 -3.56 -23.36
CA LEU A 23 -26.56 -4.72 -23.14
C LEU A 23 -27.09 -5.51 -21.94
N ALA A 24 -27.34 -6.80 -22.13
CA ALA A 24 -27.64 -7.72 -21.04
C ALA A 24 -26.37 -8.49 -20.66
N PHE A 25 -26.00 -8.46 -19.38
CA PHE A 25 -24.92 -9.29 -18.88
C PHE A 25 -25.39 -10.74 -18.76
N LYS A 26 -24.77 -11.63 -19.54
CA LYS A 26 -24.93 -13.08 -19.39
C LYS A 26 -23.69 -13.64 -18.71
N GLN A 27 -23.89 -14.51 -17.73
CA GLN A 27 -22.79 -15.23 -17.11
C GLN A 27 -22.09 -16.07 -18.19
N ALA A 28 -20.77 -15.91 -18.30
CA ALA A 28 -19.97 -16.69 -19.23
C ALA A 28 -19.95 -18.16 -18.80
N GLU A 29 -19.91 -19.07 -19.77
CA GLU A 29 -19.63 -20.48 -19.48
C GLU A 29 -18.17 -20.62 -19.05
N VAL A 30 -17.88 -21.61 -18.20
CA VAL A 30 -16.53 -21.85 -17.70
C VAL A 30 -15.77 -22.64 -18.78
N ASP A 31 -15.30 -21.91 -19.79
CA ASP A 31 -14.68 -22.47 -20.99
C ASP A 31 -13.40 -21.71 -21.38
N GLN A 32 -12.77 -22.14 -22.49
CA GLN A 32 -11.56 -21.52 -23.00
C GLN A 32 -11.75 -20.04 -23.37
N ALA A 33 -12.94 -19.64 -23.82
CA ALA A 33 -13.21 -18.25 -24.16
C ALA A 33 -13.23 -17.36 -22.91
N LEU A 34 -13.79 -17.84 -21.79
CA LEU A 34 -13.67 -17.16 -20.50
C LEU A 34 -12.21 -17.08 -20.04
N PHE A 35 -11.46 -18.16 -20.16
CA PHE A 35 -10.06 -18.23 -19.74
C PHE A 35 -9.18 -17.25 -20.50
N ASP A 36 -9.30 -17.23 -21.83
CA ASP A 36 -8.56 -16.34 -22.72
C ASP A 36 -8.92 -14.87 -22.49
N ASN A 37 -10.19 -14.57 -22.21
CA ASN A 37 -10.62 -13.21 -21.87
C ASN A 37 -10.10 -12.75 -20.50
N ALA A 38 -10.08 -13.63 -19.50
CA ALA A 38 -9.68 -13.30 -18.15
C ALA A 38 -8.16 -13.18 -17.97
N PHE A 39 -7.39 -14.06 -18.61
CA PHE A 39 -5.94 -14.18 -18.40
C PHE A 39 -5.09 -13.97 -19.65
N GLY A 40 -5.72 -13.85 -20.81
CA GLY A 40 -5.04 -13.80 -22.11
C GLY A 40 -4.93 -15.17 -22.77
N LYS A 41 -4.82 -15.16 -24.09
CA LYS A 41 -4.79 -16.38 -24.91
C LYS A 41 -3.64 -17.31 -24.51
N ASP A 42 -3.93 -18.61 -24.47
CA ASP A 42 -2.98 -19.70 -24.20
C ASP A 42 -2.35 -19.68 -22.78
N LYS A 43 -2.89 -18.88 -21.85
CA LYS A 43 -2.39 -18.77 -20.46
C LYS A 43 -2.99 -19.78 -19.49
N VAL A 44 -4.18 -20.28 -19.79
CA VAL A 44 -4.96 -21.19 -18.95
C VAL A 44 -5.56 -22.25 -19.87
N LYS A 45 -5.41 -23.54 -19.52
CA LYS A 45 -5.76 -24.65 -20.41
C LYS A 45 -7.04 -25.37 -20.01
N ASP A 46 -7.40 -25.30 -18.74
CA ASP A 46 -8.56 -25.97 -18.18
C ASP A 46 -9.07 -25.25 -16.93
N GLU A 47 -10.18 -25.75 -16.38
CA GLU A 47 -10.80 -25.19 -15.19
C GLU A 47 -9.90 -25.27 -13.94
N ALA A 48 -9.03 -26.29 -13.84
CA ALA A 48 -8.12 -26.43 -12.71
C ALA A 48 -7.03 -25.35 -12.74
N ASP A 49 -6.44 -25.10 -13.91
CA ASP A 49 -5.52 -23.99 -14.16
C ASP A 49 -6.20 -22.64 -13.91
N PHE A 50 -7.46 -22.49 -14.32
CA PHE A 50 -8.25 -21.26 -14.11
C PHE A 50 -8.43 -20.98 -12.61
N LYS A 51 -8.86 -21.99 -11.83
CA LYS A 51 -9.01 -21.89 -10.37
C LYS A 51 -7.67 -21.61 -9.68
N ALA A 52 -6.59 -22.25 -10.12
CA ALA A 52 -5.25 -22.00 -9.59
C ALA A 52 -4.81 -20.55 -9.83
N LYS A 53 -5.07 -20.01 -11.03
CA LYS A 53 -4.75 -18.61 -11.36
C LYS A 53 -5.58 -17.61 -10.56
N ILE A 54 -6.87 -17.89 -10.34
CA ILE A 54 -7.71 -17.08 -9.45
C ILE A 54 -7.14 -17.12 -8.02
N LYS A 55 -6.76 -18.30 -7.52
CA LYS A 55 -6.18 -18.43 -6.19
C LYS A 55 -4.86 -17.67 -6.05
N GLU A 56 -3.98 -17.76 -7.05
CA GLU A 56 -2.72 -17.01 -7.11
C GLU A 56 -2.97 -15.50 -7.10
N MET A 57 -3.93 -15.03 -7.90
CA MET A 57 -4.33 -13.63 -7.97
C MET A 57 -4.87 -13.14 -6.63
N LEU A 58 -5.79 -13.86 -6.01
CA LEU A 58 -6.36 -13.53 -4.71
C LEU A 58 -5.27 -13.53 -3.62
N ALA A 59 -4.39 -14.54 -3.61
CA ALA A 59 -3.26 -14.59 -2.69
C ALA A 59 -2.35 -13.35 -2.83
N GLY A 60 -2.06 -12.92 -4.07
CA GLY A 60 -1.30 -11.71 -4.33
C GLY A 60 -2.01 -10.42 -3.88
N GLN A 61 -3.34 -10.39 -3.91
CA GLN A 61 -4.14 -9.24 -3.44
C GLN A 61 -4.18 -9.13 -1.92
N ILE A 62 -4.26 -10.26 -1.20
CA ILE A 62 -4.37 -10.29 0.27
C ILE A 62 -3.01 -10.34 0.98
N ALA A 63 -1.94 -10.78 0.30
CA ALA A 63 -0.60 -10.85 0.88
C ALA A 63 -0.12 -9.53 1.52
N PRO A 64 -0.34 -8.34 0.90
CA PRO A 64 0.02 -7.07 1.52
C PRO A 64 -0.67 -6.82 2.87
N GLU A 65 -1.88 -7.33 3.06
CA GLU A 65 -2.60 -7.15 4.32
C GLU A 65 -1.99 -8.00 5.43
N SER A 66 -1.61 -9.25 5.10
CA SER A 66 -0.88 -10.13 6.02
C SER A 66 0.49 -9.53 6.40
N ASP A 67 1.20 -8.98 5.41
CA ASP A 67 2.47 -8.29 5.62
C ASP A 67 2.31 -7.04 6.49
N TYR A 68 1.24 -6.28 6.30
CA TYR A 68 0.91 -5.14 7.13
C TYR A 68 0.62 -5.57 8.58
N LYS A 69 -0.15 -6.64 8.79
CA LYS A 69 -0.39 -7.19 10.12
C LYS A 69 0.90 -7.61 10.80
N PHE A 70 1.77 -8.31 10.06
CA PHE A 70 3.09 -8.70 10.55
C PHE A 70 3.92 -7.47 10.93
N ALA A 71 3.93 -6.42 10.12
CA ALA A 71 4.67 -5.19 10.41
C ALA A 71 4.20 -4.53 11.71
N LEU A 72 2.88 -4.51 11.97
CA LEU A 72 2.31 -4.01 13.23
C LEU A 72 2.76 -4.85 14.43
N ASP A 73 2.69 -6.17 14.32
CA ASP A 73 3.09 -7.09 15.39
C ASP A 73 4.60 -7.00 15.66
N ALA A 74 5.41 -6.94 14.61
CA ALA A 74 6.86 -6.78 14.70
C ALA A 74 7.23 -5.44 15.35
N ARG A 75 6.60 -4.33 14.94
CA ARG A 75 6.80 -3.02 15.58
C ARG A 75 6.52 -3.09 17.07
N LYS A 76 5.33 -3.58 17.44
CA LYS A 76 4.93 -3.70 18.85
C LYS A 76 5.91 -4.55 19.65
N TYR A 77 6.24 -5.74 19.13
CA TYR A 77 7.17 -6.65 19.80
C TYR A 77 8.56 -6.04 19.99
N ILE A 78 9.10 -5.38 18.97
CA ILE A 78 10.42 -4.75 19.04
C ILE A 78 10.38 -3.54 19.99
N GLU A 79 9.34 -2.71 19.95
CA GLU A 79 9.17 -1.58 20.86
C GLU A 79 9.08 -2.02 22.32
N ASP A 80 8.35 -3.12 22.60
CA ASP A 80 8.24 -3.72 23.93
C ASP A 80 9.61 -4.27 24.40
N LYS A 81 10.38 -4.90 23.50
CA LYS A 81 11.72 -5.42 23.80
C LYS A 81 12.76 -4.32 24.03
N VAL A 82 12.68 -3.24 23.28
CA VAL A 82 13.57 -2.07 23.46
C VAL A 82 13.26 -1.36 24.77
N GLY A 83 11.99 -1.34 25.20
CA GLY A 83 11.59 -0.70 26.46
C GLY A 83 11.68 0.82 26.40
N ASN A 84 11.98 1.46 27.53
CA ASN A 84 12.05 2.92 27.59
C ASN A 84 13.29 3.46 26.86
N VAL A 85 13.12 4.55 26.10
CA VAL A 85 14.20 5.25 25.42
C VAL A 85 14.25 6.67 25.98
N GLU A 86 15.40 7.08 26.48
CA GLU A 86 15.60 8.43 27.00
C GLU A 86 15.86 9.41 25.85
N PHE A 87 15.12 10.51 25.85
CA PHE A 87 15.25 11.58 24.86
C PHE A 87 15.77 12.85 25.52
N ALA A 88 16.30 13.77 24.70
CA ALA A 88 16.66 15.11 25.14
C ALA A 88 15.39 15.99 25.15
N ASP A 89 14.49 15.75 26.10
CA ASP A 89 13.14 16.32 26.15
C ASP A 89 13.13 17.85 25.98
N ASP A 90 13.96 18.55 26.74
CA ASP A 90 14.06 20.02 26.69
C ASP A 90 14.48 20.53 25.31
N MET A 91 15.40 19.82 24.64
CA MET A 91 15.88 20.21 23.32
C MET A 91 14.79 19.96 22.27
N LEU A 92 14.13 18.81 22.33
CA LEU A 92 13.08 18.44 21.38
C LEU A 92 11.84 19.33 21.50
N LYS A 93 11.43 19.68 22.73
CA LYS A 93 10.33 20.63 22.96
C LYS A 93 10.66 22.02 22.45
N ARG A 94 11.91 22.50 22.66
CA ARG A 94 12.38 23.77 22.08
C ARG A 94 12.41 23.74 20.56
N TRP A 95 12.89 22.64 19.98
CA TRP A 95 12.89 22.44 18.54
C TRP A 95 11.47 22.42 17.97
N LEU A 96 10.54 21.73 18.63
CA LEU A 96 9.13 21.67 18.22
C LEU A 96 8.50 23.06 18.17
N LYS A 97 8.70 23.88 19.21
CA LYS A 97 8.25 25.28 19.26
C LYS A 97 8.94 26.15 18.21
N PHE A 98 10.23 25.93 17.94
CA PHE A 98 10.97 26.69 16.94
C PHE A 98 10.44 26.44 15.51
N ASN A 99 10.00 25.21 15.21
CA ASN A 99 9.44 24.85 13.92
C ASN A 99 7.96 25.23 13.76
N ASP A 100 7.29 25.64 14.84
CA ASP A 100 5.93 26.13 14.81
C ASP A 100 5.85 27.59 14.33
N THR A 101 6.23 27.83 13.07
CA THR A 101 6.29 29.17 12.48
C THR A 101 4.92 29.84 12.36
N GLU A 102 3.84 29.07 12.45
CA GLU A 102 2.46 29.52 12.30
C GLU A 102 1.68 29.53 13.64
N ASN A 103 2.35 29.28 14.78
CA ASN A 103 1.75 29.20 16.11
C ASN A 103 0.52 28.26 16.18
N LYS A 104 0.62 27.10 15.54
CA LYS A 104 -0.41 26.06 15.48
C LYS A 104 -0.37 25.13 16.68
N ILE A 105 0.73 25.08 17.43
CA ILE A 105 0.88 24.19 18.58
C ILE A 105 0.25 24.86 19.80
N GLU A 106 -0.93 24.35 20.19
CA GLU A 106 -1.63 24.78 21.40
C GLU A 106 -0.93 24.29 22.67
N SER A 107 -0.35 23.09 22.62
CA SER A 107 0.35 22.46 23.74
C SER A 107 1.61 21.74 23.25
N VAL A 108 2.77 22.29 23.60
CA VAL A 108 4.08 21.69 23.25
C VAL A 108 4.25 20.33 23.92
N ASP A 109 3.74 20.17 25.15
CA ASP A 109 3.86 18.91 25.89
C ASP A 109 3.01 17.80 25.24
N ASP A 110 1.80 18.12 24.78
CA ASP A 110 0.93 17.13 24.14
C ASP A 110 1.46 16.71 22.77
N GLU A 111 1.89 17.67 21.94
CA GLU A 111 2.48 17.34 20.63
C GLU A 111 3.81 16.61 20.76
N TYR A 112 4.61 16.96 21.77
CA TYR A 112 5.81 16.22 22.10
C TYR A 112 5.48 14.77 22.48
N ALA A 113 4.51 14.54 23.35
CA ALA A 113 4.09 13.20 23.76
C ALA A 113 3.57 12.36 22.58
N LYS A 114 2.84 12.97 21.63
CA LYS A 114 2.38 12.29 20.40
C LYS A 114 3.51 11.93 19.45
N MET A 115 4.58 12.73 19.41
CA MET A 115 5.74 12.50 18.54
C MET A 115 6.64 11.37 19.04
N LEU A 116 6.72 11.16 20.36
CA LEU A 116 7.65 10.21 20.98
C LEU A 116 7.59 8.77 20.43
N PRO A 117 6.41 8.14 20.26
CA PRO A 117 6.33 6.78 19.73
C PRO A 117 6.92 6.64 18.33
N ASP A 118 6.67 7.60 17.46
CA ASP A 118 7.18 7.57 16.08
C ASP A 118 8.67 7.91 16.02
N LEU A 119 9.15 8.81 16.88
CA LEU A 119 10.59 9.08 17.01
C LEU A 119 11.34 7.83 17.51
N LYS A 120 10.81 7.15 18.53
CA LYS A 120 11.36 5.88 19.01
C LYS A 120 11.39 4.85 17.88
N TRP A 121 10.29 4.70 17.14
CA TRP A 121 10.24 3.77 16.03
C TRP A 121 11.23 4.10 14.92
N GLN A 122 11.41 5.39 14.59
CA GLN A 122 12.41 5.83 13.63
C GLN A 122 13.82 5.41 14.04
N LEU A 123 14.21 5.63 15.31
CA LEU A 123 15.51 5.21 15.82
C LEU A 123 15.70 3.69 15.75
N ILE A 124 14.67 2.92 16.08
CA ILE A 124 14.68 1.46 15.95
C ILE A 124 14.92 1.05 14.49
N LYS A 125 14.18 1.64 13.54
CA LYS A 125 14.37 1.39 12.10
C LYS A 125 15.82 1.68 11.67
N GLU A 126 16.40 2.79 12.12
CA GLU A 126 17.79 3.15 11.81
C GLU A 126 18.79 2.11 12.35
N GLN A 127 18.56 1.56 13.55
CA GLN A 127 19.41 0.49 14.10
C GLN A 127 19.28 -0.81 13.30
N ILE A 128 18.07 -1.17 12.87
CA ILE A 128 17.83 -2.34 12.03
C ILE A 128 18.54 -2.18 10.68
N VAL A 129 18.42 -1.01 10.05
CA VAL A 129 19.09 -0.70 8.78
C VAL A 129 20.61 -0.85 8.92
N LYS A 130 21.19 -0.30 10.00
CA LYS A 130 22.63 -0.43 10.28
C LYS A 130 23.04 -1.89 10.53
N ALA A 131 22.30 -2.60 11.37
CA ALA A 131 22.62 -3.98 11.74
C ALA A 131 22.51 -4.95 10.55
N GLY A 132 21.49 -4.77 9.71
CA GLY A 132 21.27 -5.59 8.52
C GLY A 132 22.04 -5.13 7.28
N ASN A 133 22.84 -4.07 7.39
CA ASN A 133 23.48 -3.40 6.25
C ASN A 133 22.49 -3.16 5.09
N ILE A 134 21.29 -2.69 5.43
CA ILE A 134 20.20 -2.53 4.49
C ILE A 134 20.46 -1.28 3.64
N SER A 135 20.56 -1.47 2.34
CA SER A 135 20.60 -0.39 1.36
C SER A 135 19.52 -0.61 0.31
N ILE A 136 18.94 0.49 -0.17
CA ILE A 136 18.06 0.45 -1.33
C ILE A 136 18.84 0.85 -2.59
N GLU A 137 18.54 0.16 -3.67
CA GLU A 137 19.00 0.46 -5.01
C GLU A 137 17.85 1.08 -5.81
N ARG A 138 18.19 1.69 -6.95
CA ARG A 138 17.20 2.24 -7.87
C ARG A 138 16.13 1.19 -8.26
N LYS A 139 16.55 -0.06 -8.43
CA LYS A 139 15.66 -1.16 -8.78
C LYS A 139 14.58 -1.40 -7.72
N ASP A 140 14.92 -1.30 -6.43
CA ASP A 140 13.94 -1.47 -5.35
C ASP A 140 12.86 -0.38 -5.41
N VAL A 141 13.28 0.86 -5.68
CA VAL A 141 12.36 2.00 -5.82
C VAL A 141 11.46 1.84 -7.05
N GLU A 142 12.01 1.36 -8.16
CA GLU A 142 11.27 1.05 -9.39
C GLU A 142 10.25 -0.07 -9.19
N GLU A 143 10.60 -1.11 -8.42
CA GLU A 143 9.67 -2.20 -8.09
C GLU A 143 8.49 -1.72 -7.24
N VAL A 144 8.75 -0.87 -6.25
CA VAL A 144 7.68 -0.23 -5.45
C VAL A 144 6.80 0.67 -6.31
N ALA A 145 7.39 1.44 -7.22
CA ALA A 145 6.65 2.28 -8.16
C ALA A 145 5.77 1.43 -9.08
N LYS A 146 6.31 0.37 -9.69
CA LYS A 146 5.54 -0.58 -10.53
C LYS A 146 4.39 -1.22 -9.76
N LYS A 147 4.62 -1.68 -8.53
CA LYS A 147 3.58 -2.25 -7.66
C LYS A 147 2.48 -1.22 -7.39
N THR A 148 2.87 0.02 -7.10
CA THR A 148 1.94 1.15 -6.87
C THR A 148 1.11 1.44 -8.12
N THR A 149 1.74 1.55 -9.28
CA THR A 149 1.07 1.71 -10.57
C THR A 149 0.09 0.55 -10.82
N LYS A 150 0.52 -0.70 -10.67
CA LYS A 150 -0.34 -1.87 -10.83
C LYS A 150 -1.58 -1.81 -9.93
N MET A 151 -1.43 -1.41 -8.68
CA MET A 151 -2.55 -1.23 -7.76
C MET A 151 -3.50 -0.11 -8.21
N GLN A 152 -2.98 1.01 -8.71
CA GLN A 152 -3.81 2.09 -9.26
C GLN A 152 -4.63 1.63 -10.47
N PHE A 153 -4.03 0.87 -11.39
CA PHE A 153 -4.76 0.31 -12.54
C PHE A 153 -5.81 -0.71 -12.11
N ALA A 154 -5.50 -1.55 -11.13
CA ALA A 154 -6.45 -2.52 -10.59
C ALA A 154 -7.70 -1.85 -9.99
N GLN A 155 -7.57 -0.66 -9.38
CA GLN A 155 -8.73 0.13 -8.89
C GLN A 155 -9.68 0.56 -10.01
N TYR A 156 -9.19 0.71 -11.25
CA TYR A 156 -10.00 0.98 -12.44
C TYR A 156 -10.44 -0.29 -13.18
N GLY A 157 -10.26 -1.48 -12.58
CA GLY A 157 -10.63 -2.76 -13.18
C GLY A 157 -9.61 -3.29 -14.21
N MET A 158 -8.47 -2.63 -14.38
CA MET A 158 -7.41 -3.06 -15.30
C MET A 158 -6.41 -3.97 -14.59
N MET A 159 -6.74 -5.26 -14.44
CA MET A 159 -5.91 -6.22 -13.71
C MET A 159 -4.68 -6.70 -14.51
N ASN A 160 -4.77 -6.72 -15.84
CA ASN A 160 -3.74 -7.26 -16.75
C ASN A 160 -3.05 -6.16 -17.54
N VAL A 161 -2.37 -5.25 -16.84
CA VAL A 161 -1.60 -4.17 -17.47
C VAL A 161 -0.30 -4.72 -18.07
N PRO A 162 0.02 -4.43 -19.34
CA PRO A 162 1.30 -4.78 -19.95
C PRO A 162 2.50 -4.25 -19.16
N GLU A 163 3.58 -5.03 -19.09
CA GLU A 163 4.76 -4.70 -18.27
C GLU A 163 5.49 -3.44 -18.76
N ASP A 164 5.54 -3.23 -20.07
CA ASP A 164 6.10 -2.02 -20.69
C ASP A 164 5.30 -0.77 -20.30
N LEU A 165 3.98 -0.89 -20.22
CA LEU A 165 3.11 0.19 -19.76
C LEU A 165 3.33 0.45 -18.27
N LEU A 166 3.39 -0.59 -17.44
CA LEU A 166 3.71 -0.46 -16.01
C LEU A 166 5.05 0.23 -15.78
N GLN A 167 6.10 -0.17 -16.52
CA GLN A 167 7.41 0.46 -16.45
C GLN A 167 7.34 1.95 -16.79
N LYS A 168 6.69 2.29 -17.92
CA LYS A 168 6.58 3.70 -18.35
C LYS A 168 5.92 4.57 -17.29
N TYR A 169 4.79 4.12 -16.73
CA TYR A 169 4.08 4.87 -15.70
C TYR A 169 4.85 4.93 -14.37
N ALA A 170 5.58 3.88 -14.01
CA ALA A 170 6.48 3.89 -12.86
C ALA A 170 7.61 4.92 -13.05
N ASP A 171 8.25 4.95 -14.22
CA ASP A 171 9.29 5.93 -14.54
C ASP A 171 8.76 7.37 -14.52
N ASP A 172 7.56 7.59 -15.07
CA ASP A 172 6.89 8.89 -15.04
C ASP A 172 6.55 9.31 -13.60
N MET A 173 6.10 8.39 -12.75
CA MET A 173 5.85 8.64 -11.32
C MET A 173 7.14 9.06 -10.59
N LEU A 174 8.27 8.40 -10.88
CA LEU A 174 9.55 8.67 -10.25
C LEU A 174 10.21 9.98 -10.69
N LYS A 175 9.70 10.66 -11.71
CA LYS A 175 10.12 12.03 -12.06
C LYS A 175 9.65 13.06 -11.03
N ASP A 176 8.55 12.80 -10.33
CA ASP A 176 8.11 13.64 -9.22
C ASP A 176 8.96 13.33 -7.98
N SER A 177 9.66 14.35 -7.46
CA SER A 177 10.62 14.17 -6.36
C SER A 177 9.95 13.72 -5.06
N LYS A 178 8.72 14.17 -4.79
CA LYS A 178 7.95 13.75 -3.62
C LYS A 178 7.53 12.29 -3.75
N ALA A 179 7.03 11.88 -4.91
CA ALA A 179 6.69 10.49 -5.19
C ALA A 179 7.92 9.60 -5.11
N ALA A 180 9.04 9.99 -5.72
CA ALA A 180 10.30 9.23 -5.67
C ALA A 180 10.80 9.04 -4.23
N ARG A 181 10.72 10.09 -3.40
CA ARG A 181 11.06 10.00 -1.97
C ARG A 181 10.13 9.03 -1.24
N ASN A 182 8.82 9.14 -1.44
CA ASN A 182 7.85 8.22 -0.82
C ASN A 182 8.08 6.76 -1.24
N MET A 183 8.40 6.51 -2.52
CA MET A 183 8.72 5.16 -3.00
C MET A 183 10.02 4.63 -2.40
N SER A 184 11.02 5.50 -2.20
CA SER A 184 12.27 5.15 -1.54
C SER A 184 12.06 4.79 -0.07
N GLU A 185 11.26 5.57 0.66
CA GLU A 185 10.89 5.29 2.05
C GLU A 185 10.16 3.95 2.17
N ARG A 186 9.21 3.67 1.27
CA ARG A 186 8.52 2.37 1.19
C ARG A 186 9.47 1.21 0.87
N ALA A 187 10.41 1.40 -0.06
CA ALA A 187 11.39 0.36 -0.39
C ALA A 187 12.28 0.02 0.81
N ILE A 188 12.66 1.01 1.62
CA ILE A 188 13.39 0.79 2.87
C ILE A 188 12.52 -0.01 3.85
N GLU A 189 11.25 0.35 4.00
CA GLU A 189 10.32 -0.38 4.88
C GLU A 189 10.14 -1.83 4.44
N ASP A 190 9.96 -2.10 3.15
CA ASP A 190 9.85 -3.46 2.61
C ASP A 190 11.11 -4.29 2.89
N LYS A 191 12.30 -3.69 2.77
CA LYS A 191 13.56 -4.37 3.14
C LYS A 191 13.72 -4.59 4.64
N ILE A 192 13.31 -3.63 5.48
CA ILE A 192 13.31 -3.80 6.94
C ILE A 192 12.40 -4.96 7.33
N ILE A 193 11.18 -5.02 6.78
CA ILE A 193 10.23 -6.10 7.06
C ILE A 193 10.78 -7.45 6.60
N SER A 194 11.38 -7.51 5.41
CA SER A 194 12.00 -8.72 4.88
C SER A 194 13.14 -9.19 5.79
N TYR A 195 14.03 -8.27 6.17
CA TYR A 195 15.12 -8.55 7.11
C TYR A 195 14.61 -9.07 8.45
N ILE A 196 13.55 -8.47 9.01
CA ILE A 196 12.97 -8.97 10.27
C ILE A 196 12.44 -10.40 10.06
N LYS A 197 11.68 -10.67 8.99
CA LYS A 197 11.15 -12.02 8.70
C LYS A 197 12.24 -13.08 8.59
N ASP A 198 13.36 -12.74 7.96
CA ASP A 198 14.48 -13.66 7.77
C ASP A 198 15.25 -13.95 9.08
N ASN A 199 15.12 -13.08 10.08
CA ASN A 199 15.85 -13.16 11.34
C ASN A 199 14.97 -13.54 12.55
N VAL A 200 13.69 -13.83 12.33
CA VAL A 200 12.77 -14.26 13.40
C VAL A 200 12.10 -15.58 13.06
N THR A 201 11.62 -16.28 14.08
CA THR A 201 10.76 -17.45 13.87
C THR A 201 9.32 -16.98 13.66
N LEU A 202 8.73 -17.32 12.51
CA LEU A 202 7.35 -16.96 12.17
C LEU A 202 6.37 -18.03 12.64
N ASP A 203 5.45 -17.66 13.52
CA ASP A 203 4.29 -18.46 13.89
C ASP A 203 3.17 -18.27 12.85
N LYS A 204 3.06 -19.22 11.92
CA LYS A 204 2.08 -19.15 10.83
C LYS A 204 0.72 -19.66 11.30
N LYS A 205 -0.29 -18.80 11.23
CA LYS A 205 -1.67 -19.12 11.61
C LYS A 205 -2.59 -19.07 10.41
N GLU A 206 -3.37 -20.13 10.23
CA GLU A 206 -4.47 -20.14 9.29
C GLU A 206 -5.69 -19.43 9.92
N ILE A 207 -6.32 -18.55 9.16
CA ILE A 207 -7.44 -17.74 9.62
C ILE A 207 -8.38 -17.43 8.45
N SER A 208 -9.68 -17.30 8.75
CA SER A 208 -10.66 -16.82 7.78
C SER A 208 -10.43 -15.33 7.46
N LEU A 209 -10.87 -14.86 6.28
CA LEU A 209 -10.79 -13.44 5.95
C LEU A 209 -11.60 -12.59 6.95
N ASP A 210 -12.79 -13.05 7.33
CA ASP A 210 -13.64 -12.35 8.29
C ASP A 210 -12.95 -12.19 9.65
N ASP A 211 -12.33 -13.25 10.17
CA ASP A 211 -11.64 -13.18 11.46
C ASP A 211 -10.32 -12.39 11.37
N PHE A 212 -9.68 -12.40 10.19
CA PHE A 212 -8.53 -11.55 9.92
C PHE A 212 -8.93 -10.06 9.96
N TYR A 213 -10.04 -9.69 9.34
CA TYR A 213 -10.54 -8.30 9.36
C TYR A 213 -10.94 -7.83 10.75
N LYS A 214 -11.54 -8.69 11.58
CA LYS A 214 -11.83 -8.39 13.00
C LYS A 214 -10.57 -8.03 13.81
N MET A 215 -9.38 -8.44 13.39
CA MET A 215 -8.13 -8.03 14.05
C MET A 215 -7.84 -6.53 13.91
N PHE A 216 -8.48 -5.85 12.95
CA PHE A 216 -8.28 -4.42 12.69
C PHE A 216 -9.43 -3.54 13.23
N GLU A 217 -10.56 -4.12 13.63
CA GLU A 217 -11.72 -3.40 14.16
C GLU A 217 -11.52 -2.90 15.60
N ASN A 218 -10.63 -3.54 16.37
CA ASN A 218 -10.38 -3.22 17.77
C ASN A 218 -9.17 -2.26 17.96
N LYS A 219 -9.27 -1.04 17.42
CA LYS A 219 -8.33 0.05 17.70
C LYS A 219 -9.01 1.22 18.40
#